data_AF-A0A853B7D8-F1
#
_entry.id   AF-A0A853B7D8-F1
#
_cell.length_a   1.000
_cell.length_b   1.000
_cell.length_c   1.000
_cell.angle_alpha   90.00
_cell.angle_beta   90.00
_cell.angle_gamma   90.00
#
_symmetry.space_group_name_H-M   'P 1'
#
loop_
_entity.id
_entity.type
_entity.pdbx_description
1 polymer ?
#
loop_
_entity_poly.entity_id
_entity_poly.type
_entity_poly.pdbx_seq_one_letter_code
_entity_poly.pdbx_strand_id
1 'polypeptide(L)'
;MARVTVIPDLADDGGPGDLIAHLTAECPVQVDEVTIADLRIRSQASRGTARSMVTAFQGDGLAYHNGEWGPAVPASRSSINAPGEPESIPVVGFALPGVVTVPRHTRAQRVTSALRAELAEAFTGISPEMIDSIPEGPDEDVRKAGRWMMLAEATGSGRRAVGVAKGVDGYGMTAVIAVEGVHRLIVDGAKPGVLAPSQAFDPAGFLDFLSPFGVTWSMRSWQLGGNNPEAPRVHIALLHHTQPHASPRGAGGCQQDRRHPPAPSIHLRPRPTDQLQPEVAPQPSQA
;
A
#
# COMPACT_ATOMS: atom_id res chain seq x y z
N MET A 1 32.08 -0.40 -2.95
CA MET A 1 30.66 0.02 -2.96
C MET A 1 29.97 -0.56 -1.74
N ALA A 2 29.18 0.22 -1.01
CA ALA A 2 28.45 -0.26 0.15
C ALA A 2 27.37 -1.27 -0.30
N ARG A 3 27.30 -2.44 0.36
CA ARG A 3 26.28 -3.47 0.10
C ARG A 3 25.03 -3.20 0.95
N VAL A 4 24.41 -2.04 0.72
CA VAL A 4 23.25 -1.60 1.48
C VAL A 4 22.01 -1.69 0.58
N THR A 5 20.93 -2.24 1.13
CA THR A 5 19.61 -2.20 0.52
C THR A 5 18.75 -1.19 1.26
N VAL A 6 18.05 -0.34 0.52
CA VAL A 6 17.07 0.61 1.04
C VAL A 6 15.76 0.36 0.32
N ILE A 7 14.69 0.17 1.07
CA ILE A 7 13.33 0.04 0.54
C ILE A 7 12.54 1.19 1.17
N PRO A 8 12.28 2.28 0.44
CA PRO A 8 11.42 3.34 0.93
C PRO A 8 9.97 2.84 0.96
N ASP A 9 9.09 3.66 1.52
CA ASP A 9 7.65 3.54 1.29
C ASP A 9 6.98 2.28 1.86
N LEU A 10 7.55 1.72 2.95
CA LEU A 10 6.93 0.62 3.70
C LEU A 10 5.93 1.14 4.75
N ALA A 11 4.93 1.88 4.26
CA ALA A 11 3.78 2.39 5.02
C ALA A 11 2.45 1.85 4.45
N ASP A 12 1.32 2.16 5.10
CA ASP A 12 -0.03 1.68 4.73
C ASP A 12 -0.49 2.12 3.34
N ASP A 13 -0.10 3.32 2.91
CA ASP A 13 -0.34 3.82 1.56
C ASP A 13 0.73 3.36 0.56
N GLY A 14 1.99 3.47 0.96
CA GLY A 14 3.13 3.20 0.11
C GLY A 14 3.25 1.74 -0.31
N GLY A 15 3.42 0.85 0.67
CA GLY A 15 3.72 -0.56 0.44
C GLY A 15 2.56 -1.23 -0.29
N PRO A 16 1.35 -1.31 0.30
CA PRO A 16 0.19 -1.87 -0.36
C PRO A 16 -0.15 -1.18 -1.69
N GLY A 17 0.04 0.13 -1.81
CA GLY A 17 -0.20 0.88 -3.05
C GLY A 17 0.75 0.48 -4.18
N ASP A 18 2.04 0.32 -3.90
CA ASP A 18 3.05 -0.15 -4.84
C ASP A 18 2.79 -1.62 -5.27
N LEU A 19 2.58 -2.49 -4.27
CA LEU A 19 2.36 -3.92 -4.49
C LEU A 19 1.10 -4.20 -5.32
N ILE A 20 -0.02 -3.52 -5.00
CA ILE A 20 -1.27 -3.71 -5.77
C ILE A 20 -1.16 -3.09 -7.17
N ALA A 21 -0.40 -2.00 -7.33
CA ALA A 21 -0.15 -1.39 -8.64
C ALA A 21 0.68 -2.32 -9.53
N HIS A 22 1.68 -3.01 -8.98
CA HIS A 22 2.43 -4.04 -9.72
C HIS A 22 1.49 -5.11 -10.29
N LEU A 23 0.73 -5.78 -9.42
CA LEU A 23 -0.18 -6.86 -9.80
C LEU A 23 -1.23 -6.39 -10.83
N THR A 24 -1.76 -5.18 -10.64
CA THR A 24 -2.75 -4.60 -11.55
C THR A 24 -2.15 -4.31 -12.93
N ALA A 25 -0.92 -3.82 -12.99
CA ALA A 25 -0.22 -3.51 -14.23
C ALA A 25 0.22 -4.77 -15.02
N GLU A 26 0.22 -5.96 -14.43
CA GLU A 26 0.50 -7.21 -15.15
C GLU A 26 -0.68 -7.68 -16.02
N CYS A 27 -1.89 -7.14 -15.83
CA CYS A 27 -3.09 -7.57 -16.54
C CYS A 27 -3.12 -7.17 -18.04
N PRO A 28 -2.86 -5.90 -18.43
CA PRO A 28 -2.72 -5.53 -19.83
C PRO A 28 -1.34 -5.94 -20.38
N VAL A 29 -1.28 -6.33 -21.66
CA VAL A 29 -0.02 -6.77 -22.31
C VAL A 29 0.96 -5.60 -22.45
N GLN A 30 0.43 -4.43 -22.81
CA GLN A 30 1.09 -3.13 -22.76
C GLN A 30 0.28 -2.22 -21.84
N VAL A 31 0.95 -1.54 -20.93
CA VAL A 31 0.36 -0.62 -19.95
C VAL A 31 0.58 0.81 -20.45
N ASP A 32 -0.50 1.48 -20.81
CA ASP A 32 -0.45 2.88 -21.24
C ASP A 32 -0.44 3.80 -20.00
N GLU A 33 -1.33 3.55 -19.04
CA GLU A 33 -1.44 4.34 -17.82
C GLU A 33 -1.66 3.45 -16.59
N VAL A 34 -1.02 3.83 -15.48
CA VAL A 34 -1.37 3.37 -14.13
C VAL A 34 -1.77 4.58 -13.29
N THR A 35 -2.93 4.51 -12.65
CA THR A 35 -3.39 5.50 -11.67
C THR A 35 -3.39 4.85 -10.29
N ILE A 36 -2.72 5.46 -9.31
CA ILE A 36 -2.74 5.03 -7.90
C ILE A 36 -3.58 6.03 -7.10
N ALA A 37 -4.53 5.56 -6.31
CA ALA A 37 -5.39 6.42 -5.52
C ALA A 37 -5.39 6.02 -4.04
N ASP A 38 -5.22 7.02 -3.17
CA ASP A 38 -5.49 6.88 -1.73
C ASP A 38 -6.92 7.37 -1.46
N LEU A 39 -7.76 6.41 -1.07
CA LEU A 39 -9.20 6.60 -0.87
C LEU A 39 -9.60 6.47 0.60
N ARG A 40 -8.65 6.67 1.54
CA ARG A 40 -8.89 6.55 2.98
C ARG A 40 -10.07 7.39 3.48
N ILE A 41 -10.71 6.89 4.53
CA ILE A 41 -11.84 7.56 5.22
C ILE A 41 -11.71 7.40 6.73
N ARG A 42 -12.35 8.31 7.46
CA ARG A 42 -12.38 8.32 8.94
C ARG A 42 -10.97 8.29 9.56
N SER A 43 -9.99 8.82 8.83
CA SER A 43 -8.59 8.90 9.27
C SER A 43 -8.35 10.30 9.83
N GLN A 44 -7.92 10.38 11.08
CA GLN A 44 -7.34 11.62 11.63
C GLN A 44 -5.83 11.62 11.36
N ALA A 45 -5.32 12.75 10.90
CA ALA A 45 -3.90 12.92 10.63
C ALA A 45 -3.14 13.17 11.95
N SER A 46 -1.95 12.56 12.07
CA SER A 46 -0.94 13.02 13.00
C SER A 46 -0.40 14.40 12.60
N ARG A 47 0.25 15.10 13.53
CA ARG A 47 1.04 16.31 13.25
C ARG A 47 2.05 16.07 12.12
N GLY A 48 2.73 14.92 12.14
CA GLY A 48 3.68 14.54 11.09
C GLY A 48 3.02 14.40 9.72
N THR A 49 1.88 13.70 9.65
CA THR A 49 1.10 13.58 8.41
C THR A 49 0.59 14.93 7.94
N ALA A 50 0.05 15.76 8.82
CA ALA A 50 -0.42 17.10 8.47
C ALA A 50 0.72 17.97 7.90
N ARG A 51 1.90 17.95 8.52
CA ARG A 51 3.09 18.66 8.02
C ARG A 51 3.47 18.18 6.61
N SER A 52 3.57 16.87 6.41
CA SER A 52 3.91 16.31 5.09
C SER A 52 2.88 16.65 4.03
N MET A 53 1.58 16.55 4.34
CA MET A 53 0.51 16.80 3.39
C MET A 53 0.40 18.27 3.02
N VAL A 54 0.48 19.19 3.99
CA VAL A 54 0.49 20.65 3.73
C VAL A 54 1.67 21.02 2.83
N THR A 55 2.87 20.52 3.12
CA THR A 55 4.04 20.75 2.27
C THR A 55 3.87 20.15 0.87
N ALA A 56 3.30 18.95 0.75
CA ALA A 56 3.05 18.31 -0.54
C ALA A 56 2.06 19.11 -1.41
N PHE A 57 1.01 19.68 -0.82
CA PHE A 57 0.05 20.54 -1.54
C PHE A 57 0.61 21.90 -1.95
N GLN A 58 1.67 22.38 -1.30
CA GLN A 58 2.36 23.61 -1.68
C GLN A 58 3.34 23.42 -2.85
N GLY A 59 3.73 22.18 -3.16
CA GLY A 59 4.61 21.87 -4.28
C GLY A 59 3.87 21.72 -5.60
N ASP A 60 4.62 21.72 -6.71
CA ASP A 60 4.09 21.54 -8.08
C ASP A 60 3.61 20.09 -8.37
N GLY A 61 3.65 19.22 -7.36
CA GLY A 61 3.44 17.78 -7.47
C GLY A 61 4.46 17.08 -8.38
N LEU A 62 4.24 15.80 -8.63
CA LEU A 62 5.07 14.95 -9.48
C LEU A 62 4.19 14.02 -10.30
N ALA A 63 4.51 13.85 -11.57
CA ALA A 63 3.92 12.83 -12.45
C ALA A 63 5.01 12.16 -13.28
N TYR A 64 4.78 10.91 -13.70
CA TYR A 64 5.67 10.19 -14.59
C TYR A 64 5.04 10.06 -15.98
N HIS A 65 5.81 10.40 -17.02
CA HIS A 65 5.41 10.22 -18.41
C HIS A 65 6.62 9.83 -19.28
N ASN A 66 6.47 8.79 -20.10
CA ASN A 66 7.43 8.41 -21.15
C ASN A 66 8.91 8.34 -20.71
N GLY A 67 9.19 7.81 -19.51
CA GLY A 67 10.56 7.68 -19.00
C GLY A 67 11.03 8.82 -18.11
N GLU A 68 10.24 9.89 -17.98
CA GLU A 68 10.63 11.11 -17.28
C GLU A 68 9.64 11.46 -16.16
N TRP A 69 10.16 12.05 -15.09
CA TRP A 69 9.34 12.69 -14.07
C TRP A 69 9.27 14.18 -14.34
N GLY A 70 8.07 14.74 -14.28
CA GLY A 70 7.79 16.16 -14.46
C GLY A 70 6.75 16.66 -13.45
N PRO A 71 6.35 17.94 -13.55
CA PRO A 71 5.31 18.53 -12.71
C PRO A 71 4.02 17.70 -12.74
N ALA A 72 3.27 17.70 -11.63
CA ALA A 72 1.98 17.02 -11.62
C ALA A 72 1.04 17.65 -12.65
N VAL A 73 0.35 16.77 -13.35
CA VAL A 73 -0.77 17.13 -14.22
C VAL A 73 -2.06 16.89 -13.43
N PRO A 74 -3.09 17.74 -13.61
CA PRO A 74 -4.38 17.52 -12.99
C PRO A 74 -4.84 16.08 -13.23
N ALA A 75 -5.50 15.48 -12.22
CA ALA A 75 -6.06 14.15 -12.38
C ALA A 75 -6.91 14.12 -13.65
N SER A 76 -6.70 13.10 -14.49
CA SER A 76 -7.45 12.93 -15.74
C SER A 76 -8.96 12.74 -15.50
N ARG A 77 -9.34 12.49 -14.25
CA ARG A 77 -10.72 12.29 -13.79
C ARG A 77 -10.95 13.01 -12.47
N SER A 78 -12.16 13.52 -12.28
CA SER A 78 -12.64 14.12 -11.03
C SER A 78 -13.25 13.10 -10.07
N SER A 79 -13.41 11.84 -10.47
CA SER A 79 -13.88 10.77 -9.60
C SER A 79 -13.40 9.37 -10.02
N ILE A 80 -13.40 8.42 -9.09
CA ILE A 80 -12.99 7.02 -9.27
C ILE A 80 -14.05 6.07 -8.70
N ASN A 81 -14.35 5.00 -9.43
CA ASN A 81 -15.18 3.90 -8.94
C ASN A 81 -14.31 2.85 -8.24
N ALA A 82 -14.51 2.66 -6.93
CA ALA A 82 -13.78 1.65 -6.17
C ALA A 82 -14.65 0.39 -5.91
N PRO A 83 -14.09 -0.81 -6.08
CA PRO A 83 -14.78 -2.05 -5.71
C PRO A 83 -15.35 -2.06 -4.29
N GLY A 84 -16.67 -2.20 -4.20
CA GLY A 84 -17.42 -2.24 -2.93
C GLY A 84 -17.92 -0.89 -2.44
N GLU A 85 -17.65 0.19 -3.18
CA GLU A 85 -18.23 1.50 -2.94
C GLU A 85 -19.45 1.69 -3.86
N PRO A 86 -20.60 2.13 -3.34
CA PRO A 86 -21.83 2.27 -4.11
C PRO A 86 -21.81 3.47 -5.07
N GLU A 87 -21.00 4.47 -4.76
CA GLU A 87 -20.91 5.75 -5.49
C GLU A 87 -19.49 6.00 -5.97
N SER A 88 -19.38 6.78 -7.06
CA SER A 88 -18.08 7.25 -7.54
C SER A 88 -17.48 8.22 -6.51
N ILE A 89 -16.23 8.00 -6.13
CA ILE A 89 -15.54 8.79 -5.12
C ILE A 89 -14.92 10.02 -5.79
N PRO A 90 -15.23 11.25 -5.37
CA PRO A 90 -14.53 12.45 -5.82
C PRO A 90 -13.04 12.39 -5.50
N VAL A 91 -12.20 12.74 -6.46
CA VAL A 91 -10.74 12.75 -6.30
C VAL A 91 -10.10 13.97 -6.95
N VAL A 92 -8.92 14.33 -6.44
CA VAL A 92 -8.03 15.33 -7.02
C VAL A 92 -6.66 14.73 -7.31
N GLY A 93 -5.93 15.32 -8.26
CA GLY A 93 -4.55 14.91 -8.52
C GLY A 93 -3.66 15.23 -7.33
N PHE A 94 -2.89 14.26 -6.87
CA PHE A 94 -1.98 14.40 -5.73
C PHE A 94 -0.83 13.42 -5.88
N ALA A 95 0.41 13.87 -5.70
CA ALA A 95 1.61 13.05 -5.92
C ALA A 95 1.83 12.06 -4.75
N LEU A 96 1.33 10.84 -4.91
CA LEU A 96 1.57 9.75 -3.96
C LEU A 96 2.95 9.12 -4.22
N PRO A 97 3.54 8.46 -3.20
CA PRO A 97 4.84 7.78 -3.35
C PRO A 97 4.92 6.83 -4.56
N GLY A 98 3.80 6.18 -4.89
CA GLY A 98 3.67 5.28 -6.04
C GLY A 98 4.05 5.90 -7.40
N VAL A 99 3.98 7.23 -7.57
CA VAL A 99 4.46 7.91 -8.79
C VAL A 99 5.97 7.74 -8.99
N VAL A 100 6.72 7.54 -7.91
CA VAL A 100 8.17 7.31 -7.95
C VAL A 100 8.50 5.83 -8.06
N THR A 101 7.76 4.97 -7.36
CA THR A 101 8.10 3.56 -7.23
C THR A 101 7.55 2.70 -8.38
N VAL A 102 6.31 2.93 -8.81
CA VAL A 102 5.62 2.14 -9.86
C VAL A 102 6.31 2.17 -11.22
N PRO A 103 6.85 3.29 -11.71
CA PRO A 103 7.63 3.30 -12.96
C PRO A 103 8.86 2.39 -12.94
N ARG A 104 9.37 2.01 -11.76
CA ARG A 104 10.59 1.20 -11.64
C ARG A 104 10.38 -0.29 -11.88
N HIS A 105 9.14 -0.76 -11.80
CA HIS A 105 8.80 -2.17 -11.94
C HIS A 105 7.61 -2.45 -12.86
N THR A 106 7.09 -1.42 -13.53
CA THR A 106 6.06 -1.57 -14.56
C THR A 106 6.56 -1.02 -15.90
N ARG A 107 5.88 -1.37 -16.99
CA ARG A 107 6.12 -0.79 -18.32
C ARG A 107 5.15 0.35 -18.64
N ALA A 108 4.55 0.96 -17.62
CA ALA A 108 3.57 2.03 -17.79
C ALA A 108 4.20 3.22 -18.52
N GLN A 109 3.54 3.73 -19.56
CA GLN A 109 3.97 4.97 -20.21
C GLN A 109 3.66 6.17 -19.33
N ARG A 110 2.59 6.11 -18.54
CA ARG A 110 2.18 7.16 -17.62
C ARG A 110 1.87 6.59 -16.24
N VAL A 111 2.34 7.25 -15.19
CA VAL A 111 1.90 6.98 -13.82
C VAL A 111 1.37 8.26 -13.21
N THR A 112 0.10 8.20 -12.80
CA THR A 112 -0.62 9.29 -12.13
C THR A 112 -1.08 8.84 -10.76
N SER A 113 -1.39 9.81 -9.91
CA SER A 113 -2.00 9.51 -8.63
C SER A 113 -3.05 10.51 -8.20
N ALA A 114 -3.95 10.05 -7.36
CA ALA A 114 -5.08 10.82 -6.89
C ALA A 114 -5.31 10.62 -5.39
N LEU A 115 -5.92 11.61 -4.76
CA LEU A 115 -6.37 11.59 -3.38
C LEU A 115 -7.86 11.86 -3.34
N ARG A 116 -8.57 11.25 -2.39
CA ARG A 116 -9.95 11.62 -2.06
C ARG A 116 -10.08 13.14 -1.89
N ALA A 117 -11.04 13.76 -2.58
CA ALA A 117 -11.18 15.21 -2.63
C ALA A 117 -11.43 15.82 -1.24
N GLU A 118 -12.29 15.20 -0.42
CA GLU A 118 -12.59 15.67 0.94
C GLU A 118 -11.34 15.67 1.84
N LEU A 119 -10.41 14.73 1.60
CA LEU A 119 -9.15 14.68 2.32
C LEU A 119 -8.20 15.79 1.86
N ALA A 120 -8.17 16.08 0.56
CA ALA A 120 -7.40 17.21 0.04
C ALA A 120 -7.90 18.54 0.59
N GLU A 121 -9.22 18.76 0.61
CA GLU A 121 -9.85 19.95 1.20
C GLU A 121 -9.50 20.13 2.68
N ALA A 122 -9.51 19.03 3.44
CA ALA A 122 -9.13 19.07 4.85
C ALA A 122 -7.68 19.55 5.03
N PHE A 123 -6.73 19.13 4.19
CA PHE A 123 -5.32 19.52 4.30
C PHE A 123 -5.02 20.90 3.73
N THR A 124 -5.67 21.32 2.64
CA THR A 124 -5.49 22.68 2.11
C THR A 124 -6.09 23.76 3.02
N GLY A 125 -7.02 23.38 3.90
CA GLY A 125 -7.53 24.23 4.97
C GLY A 125 -6.58 24.40 6.17
N ILE A 126 -5.49 23.63 6.26
CA ILE A 126 -4.54 23.72 7.38
C ILE A 126 -3.46 24.76 7.06
N SER A 127 -3.41 25.84 7.83
CA SER A 127 -2.32 26.81 7.78
C SER A 127 -1.08 26.26 8.50
N PRO A 128 0.13 26.71 8.13
CA PRO A 128 1.37 26.27 8.79
C PRO A 128 1.35 26.45 10.32
N GLU A 129 0.74 27.52 10.82
CA GLU A 129 0.63 27.82 12.25
C GLU A 129 -0.29 26.84 12.99
N MET A 130 -1.29 26.28 12.29
CA MET A 130 -2.20 25.29 12.88
C MET A 130 -1.53 23.93 13.07
N ILE A 131 -0.47 23.61 12.32
CA ILE A 131 0.21 22.31 12.38
C ILE A 131 0.68 21.99 13.80
N ASP A 132 1.24 22.97 14.52
CA ASP A 132 1.80 22.73 15.85
C ASP A 132 0.72 22.45 16.91
N SER A 133 -0.54 22.81 16.64
CA SER A 133 -1.69 22.48 17.51
C SER A 133 -2.27 21.07 17.26
N ILE A 134 -1.89 20.42 16.16
CA ILE A 134 -2.33 19.05 15.85
C ILE A 134 -1.63 18.07 16.82
N PRO A 135 -2.35 17.07 17.36
CA PRO A 135 -1.75 16.03 18.18
C PRO A 135 -0.65 15.25 17.46
N GLU A 136 0.31 14.70 18.22
CA GLU A 136 1.38 13.87 17.64
C GLU A 136 0.84 12.63 16.92
N GLY A 137 -0.32 12.13 17.34
CA GLY A 137 -1.08 11.11 16.65
C GLY A 137 -2.54 11.13 17.09
N PRO A 138 -3.43 10.48 16.33
CA PRO A 138 -4.82 10.33 16.75
C PRO A 138 -4.95 9.51 18.02
N ASP A 139 -6.01 9.78 18.79
CA ASP A 139 -6.42 8.92 19.91
C ASP A 139 -6.59 7.47 19.46
N GLU A 140 -6.30 6.53 20.35
CA GLU A 140 -6.19 5.11 20.00
C GLU A 140 -7.46 4.55 19.35
N ASP A 141 -8.63 4.89 19.87
CA ASP A 141 -9.91 4.42 19.33
C ASP A 141 -10.18 4.99 17.93
N VAL A 142 -9.84 6.27 17.71
CA VAL A 142 -10.00 6.90 16.40
C VAL A 142 -8.99 6.33 15.40
N ARG A 143 -7.75 6.10 15.84
CA ARG A 143 -6.70 5.45 15.06
C ARG A 143 -7.16 4.07 14.57
N LYS A 144 -7.65 3.23 15.47
CA LYS A 144 -8.15 1.88 15.16
C LYS A 144 -9.37 1.88 14.25
N ALA A 145 -10.21 2.91 14.34
CA ALA A 145 -11.40 3.06 13.50
C ALA A 145 -11.10 3.59 12.08
N GLY A 146 -9.92 4.17 11.87
CA GLY A 146 -9.48 4.69 10.57
C GLY A 146 -9.45 3.60 9.51
N ARG A 147 -9.92 3.91 8.30
CA ARG A 147 -9.97 2.96 7.18
C ARG A 147 -9.13 3.49 6.04
N TRP A 148 -8.26 2.67 5.50
CA TRP A 148 -7.42 3.00 4.37
C TRP A 148 -7.74 2.10 3.18
N MET A 149 -7.58 2.63 1.98
CA MET A 149 -7.80 1.92 0.72
C MET A 149 -6.84 2.48 -0.31
N MET A 150 -5.95 1.64 -0.79
CA MET A 150 -5.11 1.90 -1.94
C MET A 150 -5.71 1.22 -3.16
N LEU A 151 -5.98 2.00 -4.19
CA LEU A 151 -6.53 1.52 -5.45
C LEU A 151 -5.51 1.76 -6.56
N ALA A 152 -5.33 0.77 -7.42
CA ALA A 152 -4.60 0.91 -8.67
C ALA A 152 -5.55 0.65 -9.85
N GLU A 153 -5.54 1.52 -10.84
CA GLU A 153 -6.13 1.25 -12.15
C GLU A 153 -5.02 1.14 -13.17
N ALA A 154 -5.04 0.09 -13.99
CA ALA A 154 -4.16 -0.03 -15.15
C ALA A 154 -5.01 -0.08 -16.43
N THR A 155 -4.60 0.67 -17.44
CA THR A 155 -5.19 0.64 -18.78
C THR A 155 -4.13 0.37 -19.83
N GLY A 156 -4.51 -0.37 -20.86
CA GLY A 156 -3.72 -0.49 -22.08
C GLY A 156 -4.06 -1.73 -22.88
N SER A 157 -3.69 -1.74 -24.16
CA SER A 157 -4.01 -2.83 -25.10
C SER A 157 -5.51 -3.18 -25.18
N GLY A 158 -6.39 -2.19 -25.05
CA GLY A 158 -7.84 -2.43 -25.01
C GLY A 158 -8.32 -3.19 -23.78
N ARG A 159 -7.54 -3.23 -22.69
CA ARG A 159 -7.89 -3.84 -21.41
C ARG A 159 -7.83 -2.81 -20.29
N ARG A 160 -8.66 -3.01 -19.27
CA ARG A 160 -8.60 -2.29 -18.00
C ARG A 160 -8.51 -3.29 -16.86
N ALA A 161 -7.73 -2.97 -15.85
CA ALA A 161 -7.67 -3.68 -14.59
C ALA A 161 -7.79 -2.71 -13.42
N VAL A 162 -8.38 -3.18 -12.33
CA VAL A 162 -8.49 -2.46 -11.07
C VAL A 162 -8.10 -3.40 -9.94
N GLY A 163 -7.10 -3.00 -9.17
CA GLY A 163 -6.67 -3.65 -7.93
C GLY A 163 -6.96 -2.76 -6.74
N VAL A 164 -7.30 -3.38 -5.62
CA VAL A 164 -7.54 -2.70 -4.35
C VAL A 164 -6.86 -3.46 -3.23
N ALA A 165 -6.14 -2.76 -2.35
CA ALA A 165 -5.73 -3.22 -1.04
C ALA A 165 -6.34 -2.28 0.01
N LYS A 166 -6.99 -2.84 1.04
CA LYS A 166 -7.68 -2.04 2.07
C LYS A 166 -7.63 -2.70 3.43
N GLY A 167 -7.70 -1.87 4.46
CA GLY A 167 -7.70 -2.32 5.85
C GLY A 167 -8.20 -1.25 6.81
N VAL A 168 -7.96 -1.50 8.09
CA VAL A 168 -8.18 -0.54 9.18
C VAL A 168 -6.84 -0.16 9.80
N ASP A 169 -6.84 0.87 10.63
CA ASP A 169 -5.69 1.28 11.45
C ASP A 169 -4.41 1.47 10.62
N GLY A 170 -4.39 2.47 9.73
CA GLY A 170 -3.24 2.71 8.83
C GLY A 170 -1.91 2.87 9.57
N TYR A 171 -1.92 3.54 10.73
CA TYR A 171 -0.74 3.68 11.57
C TYR A 171 -0.26 2.35 12.17
N GLY A 172 -1.18 1.54 12.71
CA GLY A 172 -0.84 0.22 13.22
C GLY A 172 -0.35 -0.71 12.10
N MET A 173 -0.97 -0.62 10.93
CA MET A 173 -0.60 -1.40 9.75
C MET A 173 0.78 -1.00 9.20
N THR A 174 1.12 0.28 9.21
CA THR A 174 2.47 0.76 8.84
C THR A 174 3.55 0.06 9.67
N ALA A 175 3.33 -0.12 10.98
CA ALA A 175 4.28 -0.84 11.82
C ALA A 175 4.42 -2.32 11.42
N VAL A 176 3.30 -3.00 11.11
CA VAL A 176 3.30 -4.39 10.64
C VAL A 176 4.05 -4.53 9.31
N ILE A 177 3.78 -3.65 8.34
CA ILE A 177 4.41 -3.62 7.02
C ILE A 177 5.92 -3.40 7.14
N ALA A 178 6.35 -2.43 7.94
CA ALA A 178 7.76 -2.14 8.14
C ALA A 178 8.52 -3.33 8.75
N VAL A 179 7.95 -3.97 9.78
CA VAL A 179 8.56 -5.16 10.42
C VAL A 179 8.62 -6.34 9.47
N GLU A 180 7.56 -6.59 8.69
CA GLU A 180 7.56 -7.67 7.71
C GLU A 180 8.59 -7.43 6.60
N GLY A 181 8.71 -6.18 6.12
CA GLY A 181 9.74 -5.82 5.14
C GLY A 181 11.16 -6.10 5.66
N VAL A 182 11.44 -5.75 6.92
CA VAL A 182 12.72 -6.08 7.58
C VAL A 182 12.91 -7.59 7.70
N HIS A 183 11.87 -8.33 8.10
CA HIS A 183 11.93 -9.77 8.24
C HIS A 183 12.26 -10.46 6.91
N ARG A 184 11.58 -10.12 5.81
CA ARG A 184 11.89 -10.65 4.47
C ARG A 184 13.28 -10.25 3.99
N LEU A 185 13.71 -9.02 4.26
CA LEU A 185 15.09 -8.60 3.96
C LEU A 185 16.14 -9.49 4.65
N ILE A 186 15.88 -9.91 5.89
CA ILE A 186 16.78 -10.77 6.66
C ILE A 186 16.73 -12.23 6.15
N VAL A 187 15.53 -12.74 5.87
CA VAL A 187 15.31 -14.15 5.54
C VAL A 187 15.58 -14.46 4.07
N ASP A 188 15.03 -13.65 3.16
CA ASP A 188 15.08 -13.88 1.72
C ASP A 188 16.26 -13.13 1.06
N GLY A 189 16.70 -12.04 1.69
CA GLY A 189 17.67 -11.12 1.13
C GLY A 189 17.08 -10.24 0.02
N ALA A 190 17.86 -9.25 -0.41
CA ALA A 190 17.52 -8.40 -1.54
C ALA A 190 18.78 -7.91 -2.26
N LYS A 191 18.61 -7.39 -3.47
CA LYS A 191 19.70 -6.76 -4.21
C LYS A 191 20.15 -5.48 -3.47
N PRO A 192 21.45 -5.17 -3.43
CA PRO A 192 21.92 -3.86 -2.96
C PRO A 192 21.34 -2.73 -3.84
N GLY A 193 21.11 -1.57 -3.22
CA GLY A 193 20.56 -0.39 -3.88
C GLY A 193 19.21 0.05 -3.30
N VAL A 194 18.61 1.04 -3.95
CA VAL A 194 17.28 1.57 -3.60
C VAL A 194 16.23 0.84 -4.45
N LEU A 195 15.41 0.02 -3.82
CA LEU A 195 14.39 -0.82 -4.47
C LEU A 195 12.99 -0.35 -4.10
N ALA A 196 12.07 -0.32 -5.07
CA ALA A 196 10.64 -0.22 -4.75
C ALA A 196 10.16 -1.50 -4.01
N PRO A 197 9.08 -1.44 -3.21
CA PRO A 197 8.52 -2.61 -2.54
C PRO A 197 8.34 -3.82 -3.46
N SER A 198 7.74 -3.65 -4.64
CA SER A 198 7.52 -4.72 -5.63
C SER A 198 8.79 -5.20 -6.35
N GLN A 199 9.91 -4.49 -6.21
CA GLN A 199 11.21 -4.97 -6.69
C GLN A 199 11.93 -5.81 -5.63
N ALA A 200 11.60 -5.61 -4.35
CA ALA A 200 12.24 -6.27 -3.23
C ALA A 200 11.47 -7.51 -2.75
N PHE A 201 10.14 -7.52 -2.87
CA PHE A 201 9.28 -8.55 -2.31
C PHE A 201 8.35 -9.15 -3.38
N ASP A 202 7.92 -10.39 -3.14
CA ASP A 202 6.79 -10.99 -3.87
C ASP A 202 5.48 -10.24 -3.52
N PRO A 203 4.84 -9.53 -4.47
CA PRO A 203 3.72 -8.65 -4.14
C PRO A 203 2.50 -9.37 -3.58
N ALA A 204 2.11 -10.50 -4.19
CA ALA A 204 0.95 -11.26 -3.73
C ALA A 204 1.22 -11.88 -2.35
N GLY A 205 2.37 -12.54 -2.16
CA GLY A 205 2.73 -13.14 -0.88
C GLY A 205 2.93 -12.12 0.25
N PHE A 206 3.30 -10.87 -0.05
CA PHE A 206 3.34 -9.80 0.96
C PHE A 206 1.93 -9.34 1.34
N LEU A 207 1.05 -9.08 0.36
CA LEU A 207 -0.33 -8.70 0.64
C LEU A 207 -1.12 -9.81 1.36
N ASP A 208 -0.86 -11.08 1.03
CA ASP A 208 -1.46 -12.23 1.70
C ASP A 208 -1.01 -12.32 3.17
N PHE A 209 0.25 -12.04 3.47
CA PHE A 209 0.76 -11.99 4.84
C PHE A 209 0.02 -10.97 5.71
N LEU A 210 -0.49 -9.89 5.13
CA LEU A 210 -1.22 -8.85 5.87
C LEU A 210 -2.67 -9.27 6.20
N SER A 211 -3.17 -10.36 5.62
CA SER A 211 -4.57 -10.78 5.80
C SER A 211 -4.97 -11.07 7.26
N PRO A 212 -4.16 -11.78 8.09
CA PRO A 212 -4.43 -11.96 9.51
C PRO A 212 -4.51 -10.65 10.31
N PHE A 213 -3.97 -9.55 9.77
CA PHE A 213 -4.00 -8.23 10.37
C PHE A 213 -5.16 -7.36 9.85
N GLY A 214 -6.13 -7.96 9.15
CA GLY A 214 -7.34 -7.29 8.69
C GLY A 214 -7.21 -6.60 7.33
N VAL A 215 -6.13 -6.86 6.58
CA VAL A 215 -6.00 -6.39 5.20
C VAL A 215 -6.73 -7.33 4.25
N THR A 216 -7.45 -6.74 3.30
CA THR A 216 -8.02 -7.49 2.18
C THR A 216 -7.51 -6.87 0.89
N TRP A 217 -7.22 -7.71 -0.09
CA TRP A 217 -6.88 -7.25 -1.42
C TRP A 217 -7.62 -8.04 -2.48
N SER A 218 -7.83 -7.41 -3.64
CA SER A 218 -8.49 -8.04 -4.78
C SER A 218 -8.12 -7.33 -6.07
N MET A 219 -8.27 -8.02 -7.19
CA MET A 219 -8.07 -7.47 -8.51
C MET A 219 -9.18 -7.92 -9.45
N ARG A 220 -9.53 -7.11 -10.44
CA ARG A 220 -10.46 -7.43 -11.52
C ARG A 220 -9.95 -6.84 -12.83
N SER A 221 -10.18 -7.51 -13.94
CA SER A 221 -9.83 -7.01 -15.27
C SER A 221 -10.93 -7.31 -16.28
N TRP A 222 -11.07 -6.46 -17.29
CA TRP A 222 -12.04 -6.61 -18.37
C TRP A 222 -11.56 -5.97 -19.67
N GLN A 223 -12.12 -6.41 -20.79
CA GLN A 223 -11.85 -5.81 -22.10
C GLN A 223 -12.64 -4.51 -22.28
N LEU A 224 -12.01 -3.51 -22.91
CA LEU A 224 -12.63 -2.25 -23.31
C LEU A 224 -13.36 -2.48 -24.65
N GLY A 225 -14.66 -2.15 -24.70
CA GLY A 225 -15.47 -2.24 -25.94
C GLY A 225 -16.13 -3.60 -26.21
N GLY A 226 -15.97 -4.59 -25.33
CA GLY A 226 -16.72 -5.86 -25.41
C GLY A 226 -18.04 -5.78 -24.64
N ASN A 227 -19.15 -6.19 -25.25
CA ASN A 227 -20.49 -6.25 -24.61
C ASN A 227 -20.64 -7.36 -23.55
N ASN A 228 -19.55 -7.81 -22.94
CA ASN A 228 -19.59 -8.79 -21.88
C ASN A 228 -18.37 -8.62 -20.96
N PRO A 229 -18.54 -8.25 -19.67
CA PRO A 229 -17.44 -8.38 -18.73
C PRO A 229 -17.14 -9.87 -18.61
N GLU A 230 -15.98 -10.32 -19.13
CA GLU A 230 -15.42 -11.61 -18.73
C GLU A 230 -15.50 -11.70 -17.20
N ALA A 231 -16.00 -12.82 -16.69
CA ALA A 231 -16.26 -13.00 -15.27
C ALA A 231 -15.03 -12.57 -14.45
N PRO A 232 -15.23 -11.76 -13.39
CA PRO A 232 -14.12 -11.16 -12.67
C PRO A 232 -13.19 -12.27 -12.15
N ARG A 233 -11.91 -12.22 -12.52
CA ARG A 233 -10.87 -13.03 -11.88
C ARG A 233 -10.62 -12.47 -10.50
N VAL A 234 -11.45 -12.88 -9.57
CA VAL A 234 -11.39 -12.45 -8.19
C VAL A 234 -10.35 -13.31 -7.46
N HIS A 235 -9.14 -12.77 -7.29
CA HIS A 235 -8.27 -13.24 -6.22
C HIS A 235 -8.81 -12.63 -4.93
N ILE A 236 -9.71 -13.34 -4.22
CA ILE A 236 -9.94 -13.10 -2.80
C ILE A 236 -9.06 -14.11 -2.08
N ALA A 237 -8.21 -13.64 -1.18
CA ALA A 237 -7.68 -14.48 -0.12
C ALA A 237 -8.86 -14.89 0.78
N LEU A 238 -9.61 -15.92 0.35
CA LEU A 238 -10.62 -16.56 1.18
C LEU A 238 -9.84 -17.42 2.17
N LEU A 239 -10.05 -17.16 3.47
CA LEU A 239 -9.58 -18.01 4.55
C LEU A 239 -10.14 -19.43 4.35
N HIS A 240 -9.37 -20.31 3.72
CA HIS A 240 -9.70 -21.73 3.67
C HIS A 240 -8.99 -22.43 4.83
N HIS A 241 -9.76 -22.72 5.88
CA HIS A 241 -9.47 -23.87 6.73
C HIS A 241 -9.33 -25.10 5.83
N THR A 242 -8.14 -25.69 5.81
CA THR A 242 -7.80 -26.84 4.99
C THR A 242 -8.54 -28.10 5.44
N GLN A 243 -9.27 -28.73 4.53
CA GLN A 243 -9.30 -30.19 4.40
C GLN A 243 -9.05 -30.57 2.92
N PRO A 244 -8.34 -31.68 2.64
CA PRO A 244 -7.91 -32.02 1.29
C PRO A 244 -8.96 -32.87 0.57
N HIS A 245 -9.25 -32.60 -0.71
CA HIS A 245 -9.38 -33.66 -1.73
C HIS A 245 -9.45 -33.13 -3.18
N ALA A 246 -8.57 -33.71 -4.00
CA ALA A 246 -8.56 -34.00 -5.45
C ALA A 246 -9.19 -33.05 -6.51
N SER A 247 -8.34 -32.67 -7.49
CA SER A 247 -8.69 -32.03 -8.77
C SER A 247 -9.41 -32.94 -9.79
N PRO A 248 -10.00 -32.33 -10.83
CA PRO A 248 -9.48 -32.55 -12.18
C PRO A 248 -9.27 -31.28 -13.03
N ARG A 249 -8.58 -31.47 -14.16
CA ARG A 249 -7.89 -30.49 -15.04
C ARG A 249 -8.81 -29.76 -16.04
N GLY A 250 -8.45 -28.54 -16.45
CA GLY A 250 -8.82 -27.97 -17.77
C GLY A 250 -8.71 -26.44 -17.95
N ALA A 251 -7.88 -26.02 -18.92
CA ALA A 251 -7.86 -24.77 -19.70
C ALA A 251 -7.30 -23.43 -19.12
N GLY A 252 -6.03 -23.13 -19.45
CA GLY A 252 -5.64 -21.92 -20.19
C GLY A 252 -5.91 -20.53 -19.60
N GLY A 253 -5.67 -20.31 -18.32
CA GLY A 253 -5.57 -18.97 -17.72
C GLY A 253 -4.11 -18.61 -17.40
N CYS A 254 -3.83 -17.34 -17.08
CA CYS A 254 -2.53 -16.93 -16.54
C CYS A 254 -2.36 -17.63 -15.18
N GLN A 255 -1.82 -18.85 -15.19
CA GLN A 255 -1.75 -19.75 -14.05
C GLN A 255 -0.33 -20.30 -14.01
N GLN A 256 0.55 -19.64 -13.26
CA GLN A 256 1.80 -20.27 -12.84
C GLN A 256 1.54 -20.94 -11.49
N ASP A 257 1.34 -22.25 -11.51
CA ASP A 257 1.25 -23.10 -10.34
C ASP A 257 2.67 -23.30 -9.75
N ARG A 258 3.11 -22.35 -8.90
CA ARG A 258 4.28 -22.54 -8.03
C ARG A 258 3.81 -22.98 -6.66
N ARG A 259 3.82 -24.30 -6.43
CA ARG A 259 3.66 -24.86 -5.08
C ARG A 259 4.89 -24.51 -4.24
N HIS A 260 4.73 -23.61 -3.27
CA HIS A 260 5.67 -23.41 -2.17
C HIS A 260 5.25 -24.24 -0.95
N PRO A 261 6.21 -24.77 -0.16
CA PRO A 261 5.91 -25.46 1.08
C PRO A 261 5.31 -24.50 2.12
N PRO A 262 4.47 -24.99 3.05
CA PRO A 262 3.87 -24.14 4.08
C PRO A 262 4.95 -23.53 4.99
N ALA A 263 4.77 -22.25 5.32
CA ALA A 263 5.59 -21.55 6.30
C ALA A 263 5.46 -22.21 7.70
N PRO A 264 6.54 -22.26 8.50
CA PRO A 264 6.47 -22.81 9.85
C PRO A 264 5.62 -21.92 10.77
N SER A 265 4.72 -22.55 11.52
CA SER A 265 3.91 -21.87 12.55
C SER A 265 4.82 -21.43 13.70
N ILE A 266 4.96 -20.12 13.92
CA ILE A 266 5.70 -19.57 15.06
C ILE A 266 4.73 -19.39 16.24
N HIS A 267 4.86 -20.25 17.24
CA HIS A 267 4.30 -20.00 18.57
C HIS A 267 5.28 -19.12 19.36
N LEU A 268 4.99 -17.83 19.48
CA LEU A 268 5.66 -16.96 20.44
C LEU A 268 5.25 -17.39 21.86
N ARG A 269 6.12 -18.10 22.57
CA ARG A 269 5.98 -18.27 24.02
C ARG A 269 6.31 -16.93 24.70
N PRO A 270 5.50 -16.45 25.66
CA PRO A 270 5.87 -15.30 26.48
C PRO A 270 7.14 -15.63 27.28
N ARG A 271 8.08 -14.68 27.33
CA ARG A 271 9.28 -14.80 28.19
C ARG A 271 8.85 -14.76 29.67
N PRO A 272 9.55 -15.48 30.56
CA PRO A 272 9.38 -15.28 32.00
C PRO A 272 9.74 -13.84 32.37
N THR A 273 8.90 -13.22 33.19
CA THR A 273 9.15 -11.95 33.84
C THR A 273 10.36 -12.08 34.77
N ASP A 274 11.50 -11.53 34.35
CA ASP A 274 12.62 -11.33 35.26
C ASP A 274 12.28 -10.21 36.23
N GLN A 275 12.45 -10.52 37.51
CA GLN A 275 12.27 -9.62 38.63
C GLN A 275 13.29 -8.49 38.55
N LEU A 276 12.81 -7.27 38.33
CA LEU A 276 13.59 -6.06 38.59
C LEU A 276 13.84 -5.97 40.10
N GLN A 277 15.10 -6.15 40.52
CA GLN A 277 15.55 -5.75 41.85
C GLN A 277 15.57 -4.22 41.95
N PRO A 278 15.18 -3.62 43.09
CA PRO A 278 15.21 -2.18 43.26
C PRO A 278 16.64 -1.66 43.36
N GLU A 279 16.93 -0.61 42.59
CA GLU A 279 18.18 0.14 42.57
C GLU A 279 18.39 0.85 43.92
N VAL A 280 19.54 0.61 44.56
CA VAL A 280 19.92 1.24 45.84
C VAL A 280 20.44 2.65 45.56
N ALA A 281 19.78 3.67 46.13
CA ALA A 281 20.19 5.06 46.03
C ALA A 281 21.52 5.32 46.77
N PRO A 282 22.43 6.18 46.26
CA PRO A 282 23.68 6.49 46.93
C PRO A 282 23.46 7.42 48.13
N GLN A 283 24.13 7.11 49.26
CA GLN A 283 24.17 7.96 50.44
C GLN A 283 25.03 9.22 50.22
N PRO A 284 24.70 10.36 50.84
CA PRO A 284 25.50 11.58 50.74
C PRO A 284 26.78 11.49 51.58
N SER A 285 27.91 11.85 50.97
CA SER A 285 29.19 12.05 51.64
C SER A 285 29.11 13.21 52.63
N GLN A 286 29.47 12.97 53.88
CA GLN A 286 29.72 14.03 54.86
C GLN A 286 31.08 14.69 54.56
N ALA A 287 31.06 16.01 54.41
CA ALA A 287 32.16 16.93 54.71
C ALA A 287 31.56 18.33 54.96
#